data_AF-A0A644W760-F1
#
_entry.id   AF-A0A644W760-F1
#
_cell.length_a   1.000
_cell.length_b   1.000
_cell.length_c   1.000
_cell.angle_alpha   90.00
_cell.angle_beta   90.00
_cell.angle_gamma   90.00
#
_symmetry.space_group_name_H-M   'P 1'
#
loop_
_entity.id
_entity.type
_entity.pdbx_description
1 polymer ?
#
loop_
_entity_poly.entity_id
_entity_poly.type
_entity_poly.pdbx_seq_one_letter_code
_entity_poly.pdbx_strand_id
1 'polypeptide(L)'
;MPNKKISMQKLRQVICFHCQGKGTKSISKLLEVSRNTSKRYLQTFYSLGISYEEFSKKNDSELSELFFASPQKIYKSSRYLELESLLPRICKQLKRKGITRDMLHKEYLEHHPGGYGRSRFNSFIQIYLGQMNPVMHIDHKAGDKL
;
A
#
# COMPACT_ATOMS: atom_id res chain seq x y z
N MET A 1 16.69 -5.16 2.61
CA MET A 1 16.91 -3.92 3.38
C MET A 1 15.70 -3.70 4.29
N PRO A 2 15.87 -3.51 5.60
CA PRO A 2 14.74 -3.26 6.49
C PRO A 2 14.01 -1.99 6.05
N ASN A 3 12.69 -2.04 5.97
CA ASN A 3 11.81 -0.99 5.44
C ASN A 3 11.66 0.18 6.44
N LYS A 4 12.79 0.69 6.96
CA LYS A 4 12.82 1.78 7.94
C LYS A 4 12.51 3.11 7.23
N LYS A 5 11.51 3.82 7.74
CA LYS A 5 11.16 5.18 7.34
C LYS A 5 12.31 6.13 7.73
N ILE A 6 12.61 7.12 6.90
CA ILE A 6 13.56 8.19 7.29
C ILE A 6 12.88 9.12 8.31
N SER A 7 13.68 9.81 9.14
CA SER A 7 13.16 10.84 10.04
C SER A 7 12.58 12.03 9.28
N MET A 8 11.64 12.78 9.89
CA MET A 8 11.05 13.99 9.27
C MET A 8 12.12 15.03 8.94
N GLN A 9 13.14 15.16 9.81
CA GLN A 9 14.27 16.05 9.57
C GLN A 9 15.02 15.69 8.28
N LYS A 10 15.33 14.40 8.06
CA LYS A 10 15.98 13.95 6.83
C LYS A 10 15.07 14.16 5.61
N LEU A 11 13.76 13.94 5.73
CA LEU A 11 12.80 14.20 4.66
C LEU A 11 12.81 15.69 4.24
N ARG A 12 12.70 16.60 5.22
CA ARG A 12 12.75 18.05 5.00
C ARG A 12 14.05 18.46 4.33
N GLN A 13 15.18 17.92 4.78
CA GLN A 13 16.49 18.23 4.18
C GLN A 13 16.63 17.69 2.75
N VAL A 14 16.10 16.50 2.45
CA VAL A 14 16.08 15.97 1.08
C VAL A 14 15.35 16.94 0.12
N ILE A 15 14.16 17.40 0.51
CA ILE A 15 13.34 18.30 -0.32
C ILE A 15 13.99 19.69 -0.41
N CYS A 16 14.50 20.22 0.70
CA CYS A 16 15.21 21.50 0.74
C CYS A 16 16.43 21.51 -0.19
N PHE A 17 17.33 20.53 -0.07
CA PHE A 17 18.52 20.45 -0.93
C PHE A 17 18.18 20.24 -2.39
N HIS A 18 17.11 19.50 -2.69
CA HIS A 18 16.65 19.34 -4.05
C HIS A 18 16.13 20.66 -4.63
N CYS A 19 15.34 21.43 -3.87
CA CYS A 19 14.86 22.75 -4.29
C CYS A 19 15.99 23.78 -4.46
N GLN A 20 17.11 23.61 -3.73
CA GLN A 20 18.35 24.38 -3.93
C GLN A 20 19.17 23.94 -5.17
N GLY A 21 18.68 23.00 -5.98
CA GLY A 21 19.35 22.53 -7.20
C GLY A 21 20.42 21.46 -6.97
N LYS A 22 20.54 20.88 -5.77
CA LYS A 22 21.50 19.78 -5.56
C LYS A 22 20.98 18.49 -6.19
N GLY A 23 21.85 17.81 -6.95
CA GLY A 23 21.55 16.51 -7.54
C GLY A 23 21.34 15.40 -6.48
N THR A 24 20.53 14.41 -6.82
CA THR A 24 20.19 13.27 -5.93
C THR A 24 21.41 12.46 -5.46
N LYS A 25 22.48 12.40 -6.26
CA LYS A 25 23.78 11.80 -5.86
C LYS A 25 24.40 12.54 -4.67
N SER A 26 24.43 13.87 -4.74
CA SER A 26 25.01 14.72 -3.69
C SER A 26 24.17 14.70 -2.41
N ILE A 27 22.84 14.73 -2.54
CA ILE A 27 21.90 14.62 -1.41
C ILE A 27 22.07 13.28 -0.69
N SER A 28 22.18 12.19 -1.45
CA SER A 28 22.37 10.85 -0.90
C SER A 28 23.65 10.75 -0.07
N LYS A 29 24.75 11.33 -0.56
CA LYS A 29 26.03 11.37 0.14
C LYS A 29 25.98 12.24 1.40
N LEU A 30 25.28 13.38 1.35
CA LEU A 30 25.22 14.34 2.44
C LEU A 30 24.32 13.89 3.61
N LEU A 31 23.22 13.21 3.31
CA LEU A 31 22.22 12.81 4.32
C LEU A 31 22.32 11.34 4.75
N GLU A 32 23.26 10.59 4.16
CA GLU A 32 23.40 9.14 4.32
C GLU A 32 22.09 8.39 4.05
N VAL A 33 21.35 8.87 3.05
CA VAL A 33 20.09 8.28 2.60
C VAL A 33 20.34 7.63 1.25
N SER A 34 19.81 6.42 1.02
CA SER A 34 19.99 5.75 -0.27
C SER A 34 19.41 6.59 -1.42
N ARG A 35 20.07 6.57 -2.58
CA ARG A 35 19.58 7.27 -3.79
C ARG A 35 18.13 6.92 -4.14
N ASN A 36 17.75 5.65 -3.98
CA ASN A 36 16.40 5.17 -4.24
C ASN A 36 15.39 5.75 -3.24
N THR A 37 15.80 5.89 -1.98
CA THR A 37 14.98 6.50 -0.93
C THR A 37 14.76 7.99 -1.22
N SER A 38 15.82 8.74 -1.52
CA SER A 38 15.71 10.16 -1.91
C SER A 38 14.81 10.33 -3.14
N LYS A 39 15.01 9.51 -4.18
CA LYS A 39 14.19 9.53 -5.41
C LYS A 39 12.71 9.26 -5.11
N ARG A 40 12.40 8.27 -4.26
CA ARG A 40 11.03 7.95 -3.86
C ARG A 40 10.35 9.14 -3.19
N TYR A 41 11.01 9.79 -2.23
CA TYR A 41 10.44 10.94 -1.53
C TYR A 41 10.26 12.15 -2.44
N LEU A 42 11.17 12.38 -3.38
CA LEU A 42 11.01 13.44 -4.38
C LEU A 42 9.82 13.15 -5.30
N GLN A 43 9.64 11.89 -5.74
CA GLN A 43 8.46 11.50 -6.51
C GLN A 43 7.17 11.72 -5.74
N THR A 44 7.14 11.39 -4.44
CA THR A 44 6.00 11.69 -3.57
C THR A 44 5.75 13.20 -3.52
N PHE A 45 6.78 14.02 -3.30
CA PHE A 45 6.67 15.47 -3.29
C PHE A 45 6.09 16.03 -4.59
N TYR A 46 6.58 15.58 -5.75
CA TYR A 46 6.02 15.97 -7.05
C TYR A 46 4.57 15.50 -7.23
N SER A 47 4.22 14.32 -6.74
CA SER A 47 2.85 13.80 -6.85
C SER A 47 1.83 14.53 -5.96
N LEU A 48 2.30 15.26 -4.95
CA LEU A 48 1.46 16.12 -4.11
C LEU A 48 1.12 17.44 -4.81
N GLY A 49 1.91 17.86 -5.81
CA GLY A 49 1.67 19.10 -6.55
C GLY A 49 1.81 20.38 -5.73
N ILE A 50 2.38 20.31 -4.53
CA ILE A 50 2.56 21.46 -3.62
C ILE A 50 3.90 22.15 -3.87
N SER A 51 3.92 23.47 -3.66
CA SER A 51 5.15 24.26 -3.73
C SER A 51 6.06 23.98 -2.51
N TYR A 52 7.34 24.37 -2.62
CA TYR A 52 8.27 24.27 -1.50
C TYR A 52 7.84 25.13 -0.30
N GLU A 53 7.24 26.30 -0.54
CA GLU A 53 6.77 27.18 0.52
C GLU A 53 5.62 26.56 1.31
N GLU A 54 4.65 25.95 0.62
CA GLU A 54 3.55 25.23 1.24
C GLU A 54 4.06 24.01 2.03
N PHE A 55 5.04 23.30 1.48
CA PHE A 55 5.67 22.18 2.18
C PHE A 55 6.39 22.64 3.46
N SER A 56 7.11 23.76 3.42
CA SER A 56 7.87 24.26 4.56
C SER A 56 6.98 24.75 5.71
N LYS A 57 5.77 25.22 5.40
CA LYS A 57 4.77 25.68 6.38
C LYS A 57 4.07 24.54 7.12
N LYS A 58 4.06 23.33 6.55
CA LYS A 58 3.43 22.16 7.17
C LYS A 58 4.19 21.70 8.40
N ASN A 59 3.45 21.23 9.39
CA ASN A 59 4.02 20.63 10.59
C ASN A 59 4.42 19.16 10.35
N ASP A 60 5.18 18.58 11.27
CA ASP A 60 5.68 17.22 11.11
C ASP A 60 4.58 16.16 11.08
N SER A 61 3.44 16.39 11.74
CA SER A 61 2.28 15.49 11.71
C SER A 61 1.61 15.49 10.33
N GLU A 62 1.36 16.66 9.75
CA GLU A 62 0.79 16.81 8.41
C GLU A 62 1.71 16.22 7.34
N LEU A 63 3.03 16.47 7.46
CA LEU A 63 4.01 15.84 6.57
C LEU A 63 4.06 14.32 6.76
N SER A 64 3.88 13.85 8.01
CA SER A 64 3.82 12.43 8.29
C SER A 64 2.64 11.78 7.56
N GLU A 65 1.49 12.45 7.52
CA GLU A 65 0.32 11.97 6.80
C GLU A 65 0.56 11.99 5.28
N LEU A 66 1.04 13.10 4.73
CA LEU A 66 1.24 13.22 3.29
C LEU A 66 2.28 12.25 2.72
N PHE A 67 3.35 11.96 3.46
CA PHE A 67 4.46 11.13 2.99
C PHE A 67 4.43 9.68 3.51
N PHE A 68 3.72 9.43 4.61
CA PHE A 68 3.71 8.13 5.28
C PHE A 68 2.34 7.61 5.67
N ALA A 69 1.27 8.42 5.69
CA ALA A 69 -0.06 7.83 5.57
C ALA A 69 -0.07 7.20 4.19
N SER A 70 -0.39 5.92 4.18
CA SER A 70 -0.41 5.15 2.97
C SER A 70 -1.76 5.39 2.32
N PRO A 71 -1.93 6.26 1.30
CA PRO A 71 -2.67 5.75 0.18
C PRO A 71 -1.71 4.71 -0.37
N GLN A 72 -2.03 3.46 -0.14
CA GLN A 72 -1.63 2.44 -1.07
C GLN A 72 -2.30 2.89 -2.38
N LYS A 73 -1.68 3.84 -3.11
CA LYS A 73 -1.86 4.02 -4.54
C LYS A 73 -1.23 2.76 -5.15
N ILE A 74 -1.80 1.61 -4.80
CA ILE A 74 -1.82 0.44 -5.62
C ILE A 74 -2.40 1.02 -6.89
N TYR A 75 -1.57 1.22 -7.90
CA TYR A 75 -2.08 1.26 -9.25
C TYR A 75 -2.86 -0.03 -9.39
N LYS A 76 -4.17 0.06 -9.13
CA LYS A 76 -5.10 -1.04 -9.22
C LYS A 76 -5.15 -1.31 -10.72
N SER A 77 -4.40 -2.31 -11.18
CA SER A 77 -4.45 -2.74 -12.58
C SER A 77 -5.91 -2.96 -12.97
N SER A 78 -6.33 -2.73 -14.23
CA SER A 78 -7.77 -2.88 -14.55
C SER A 78 -8.30 -4.27 -14.16
N ARG A 79 -7.48 -5.32 -14.36
CA ARG A 79 -7.73 -6.68 -13.87
C ARG A 79 -8.07 -6.79 -12.38
N TYR A 80 -7.44 -5.96 -11.54
CA TYR A 80 -7.72 -5.90 -10.11
C TYR A 80 -9.05 -5.19 -9.85
N LEU A 81 -9.33 -4.08 -10.54
CA LEU A 81 -10.60 -3.37 -10.39
C LEU A 81 -11.79 -4.25 -10.80
N GLU A 82 -11.63 -4.99 -11.90
CA GLU A 82 -12.59 -5.99 -12.36
C GLU A 82 -12.83 -7.05 -11.28
N LEU A 83 -11.77 -7.71 -10.78
CA LEU A 83 -11.92 -8.70 -9.72
C LEU A 83 -12.51 -8.10 -8.44
N GLU A 84 -12.08 -6.91 -8.04
CA GLU A 84 -12.56 -6.20 -6.85
C GLU A 84 -14.07 -5.97 -6.89
N SER A 85 -14.60 -5.60 -8.06
CA SER A 85 -16.05 -5.43 -8.26
C SER A 85 -16.84 -6.75 -8.12
N LEU A 86 -16.20 -7.89 -8.39
CA LEU A 86 -16.80 -9.23 -8.31
C LEU A 86 -16.68 -9.86 -6.92
N LEU A 87 -15.72 -9.42 -6.09
CA LEU A 87 -15.45 -9.97 -4.75
C LEU A 87 -16.69 -10.06 -3.85
N PRO A 88 -17.59 -9.06 -3.79
CA PRO A 88 -18.81 -9.17 -2.97
C PRO A 88 -19.71 -10.34 -3.39
N ARG A 89 -19.91 -10.54 -4.71
CA ARG A 89 -20.72 -11.62 -5.26
C ARG A 89 -20.06 -12.98 -5.01
N ILE A 90 -18.76 -13.10 -5.29
CA ILE A 90 -17.97 -14.31 -5.09
C ILE A 90 -18.03 -14.75 -3.62
N CYS A 91 -17.79 -13.82 -2.68
CA CYS A 91 -17.85 -14.12 -1.25
C CYS A 91 -19.25 -14.50 -0.77
N LYS A 92 -20.31 -13.91 -1.35
CA LYS A 92 -21.70 -14.29 -1.06
C LYS A 92 -22.02 -15.70 -1.56
N GLN A 93 -21.54 -16.07 -2.76
CA GLN A 93 -21.71 -17.42 -3.30
C GLN A 93 -20.97 -18.48 -2.47
N LEU A 94 -19.75 -18.18 -1.99
CA LEU A 94 -18.98 -19.09 -1.13
C LEU A 94 -19.69 -19.48 0.18
N LYS A 95 -20.69 -18.70 0.64
CA LYS A 95 -21.51 -19.04 1.81
C LYS A 95 -22.58 -20.10 1.53
N ARG A 96 -22.85 -20.43 0.25
CA ARG A 96 -23.86 -21.43 -0.14
C ARG A 96 -23.27 -22.84 -0.09
N LYS A 97 -24.08 -23.82 0.32
CA LYS A 97 -23.68 -25.23 0.36
C LYS A 97 -23.30 -25.71 -1.05
N GLY A 98 -22.19 -26.46 -1.15
CA GLY A 98 -21.72 -27.06 -2.40
C GLY A 98 -20.92 -26.15 -3.32
N ILE A 99 -20.74 -24.85 -3.00
CA ILE A 99 -19.93 -23.94 -3.81
C ILE A 99 -18.47 -23.97 -3.34
N THR A 100 -17.55 -24.24 -4.26
CA THR A 100 -16.10 -24.25 -3.98
C THR A 100 -15.38 -23.08 -4.66
N ARG A 101 -14.22 -22.71 -4.11
CA ARG A 101 -13.35 -21.66 -4.69
C ARG A 101 -12.85 -22.02 -6.09
N ASP A 102 -12.67 -23.31 -6.37
CA ASP A 102 -12.24 -23.79 -7.69
C ASP A 102 -13.32 -23.58 -8.75
N MET A 103 -14.59 -23.85 -8.41
CA MET A 103 -15.73 -23.60 -9.30
C MET A 103 -15.86 -22.12 -9.65
N LEU A 104 -15.77 -21.23 -8.64
CA LEU A 104 -15.85 -19.79 -8.85
C LEU A 104 -14.64 -19.24 -9.62
N HIS A 105 -13.46 -19.86 -9.47
CA HIS A 105 -12.27 -19.49 -10.23
C HIS A 105 -12.40 -19.84 -11.71
N LYS A 106 -12.99 -21.00 -12.03
CA LYS A 106 -13.32 -21.40 -13.41
C LYS A 106 -14.33 -20.44 -14.04
N GLU A 107 -15.45 -20.17 -13.38
CA GLU A 107 -16.46 -19.18 -13.84
C GLU A 107 -15.82 -17.79 -14.06
N TYR A 108 -14.92 -17.37 -13.17
CA TYR A 108 -14.20 -16.12 -13.32
C TYR A 108 -13.32 -16.08 -14.58
N LEU A 109 -12.56 -17.14 -14.86
CA LEU A 109 -11.69 -17.21 -16.05
C LEU A 109 -12.47 -17.35 -17.36
N GLU A 110 -13.64 -17.98 -17.36
CA GLU A 110 -14.53 -18.03 -18.53
C GLU A 110 -14.95 -16.63 -18.98
N HIS A 111 -15.23 -15.74 -18.02
CA HIS A 111 -15.60 -14.36 -18.31
C HIS A 111 -14.39 -13.42 -18.44
N HIS A 112 -13.23 -13.81 -17.90
CA HIS A 112 -12.01 -13.00 -17.86
C HIS A 112 -10.78 -13.85 -18.22
N PRO A 113 -10.54 -14.16 -19.51
CA PRO A 113 -9.45 -15.04 -19.94
C PRO A 113 -8.04 -14.50 -19.59
N GLY A 114 -7.91 -13.18 -19.38
CA GLY A 114 -6.67 -12.53 -18.89
C GLY A 114 -6.58 -12.36 -17.37
N GLY A 115 -7.52 -12.94 -16.63
CA GLY A 115 -7.70 -12.77 -15.19
C GLY A 115 -6.58 -13.36 -14.32
N TYR A 116 -6.76 -13.26 -13.00
CA TYR A 116 -5.82 -13.84 -12.05
C TYR A 116 -5.88 -15.37 -11.99
N GLY A 117 -4.71 -16.00 -11.92
CA GLY A 117 -4.58 -17.42 -11.61
C GLY A 117 -5.04 -17.75 -10.18
N ARG A 118 -5.29 -19.04 -9.93
CA ARG A 118 -5.97 -19.57 -8.73
C ARG A 118 -5.37 -19.06 -7.41
N SER A 119 -4.05 -19.04 -7.29
CA SER A 119 -3.37 -18.57 -6.07
C SER A 119 -3.66 -17.10 -5.77
N ARG A 120 -3.53 -16.22 -6.78
CA ARG A 120 -3.78 -14.77 -6.61
C ARG A 120 -5.26 -14.48 -6.38
N PHE A 121 -6.14 -15.15 -7.11
CA PHE A 121 -7.58 -15.10 -6.90
C PHE A 121 -7.95 -15.45 -5.44
N ASN A 122 -7.39 -16.55 -4.93
CA ASN A 122 -7.61 -16.94 -3.54
C ASN A 122 -7.05 -15.93 -2.53
N SER A 123 -5.86 -15.38 -2.76
CA SER A 123 -5.30 -14.34 -1.89
C SER A 123 -6.21 -13.12 -1.78
N PHE A 124 -6.78 -12.65 -2.90
CA PHE A 124 -7.68 -11.49 -2.90
C PHE A 124 -8.98 -11.75 -2.15
N ILE A 125 -9.58 -12.93 -2.32
CA ILE A 125 -10.75 -13.34 -1.53
C ILE A 125 -10.41 -13.38 -0.04
N GLN A 126 -9.23 -13.89 0.34
CA GLN A 126 -8.82 -13.95 1.74
C GLN A 126 -8.66 -12.55 2.35
N ILE A 127 -8.01 -11.63 1.63
CA ILE A 127 -7.86 -10.23 2.05
C ILE A 127 -9.24 -9.59 2.23
N TYR A 128 -10.14 -9.77 1.27
CA TYR A 128 -11.49 -9.20 1.31
C TYR A 128 -12.31 -9.73 2.50
N LEU A 129 -12.28 -11.05 2.74
CA LEU A 129 -12.96 -11.65 3.89
C LEU A 129 -12.40 -11.14 5.22
N GLY A 130 -11.08 -10.95 5.33
CA GLY A 130 -10.44 -10.39 6.52
C GLY A 130 -10.77 -8.91 6.78
N GLN A 131 -11.03 -8.13 5.72
CA GLN A 131 -11.50 -6.75 5.84
C GLN A 131 -12.97 -6.66 6.25
N MET A 132 -13.82 -7.58 5.75
CA MET A 132 -15.25 -7.60 6.07
C MET A 132 -15.54 -8.12 7.48
N ASN A 133 -14.73 -9.07 7.97
CA ASN A 133 -14.85 -9.64 9.31
C ASN A 133 -13.50 -9.53 10.02
N PRO A 134 -13.22 -8.40 10.71
CA PRO A 134 -12.02 -8.29 11.53
C PRO A 134 -12.15 -9.24 12.73
N VAL A 135 -11.67 -10.48 12.58
CA VAL A 135 -11.58 -11.44 13.69
C VAL A 135 -10.23 -11.21 14.37
N MET A 136 -10.27 -10.71 15.61
CA MET A 136 -9.09 -10.69 16.47
C MET A 136 -8.86 -12.12 16.98
N HIS A 137 -7.85 -12.81 16.44
CA HIS A 137 -7.37 -14.05 17.06
C HIS A 137 -6.56 -13.67 18.29
N ILE A 138 -7.17 -13.74 19.48
CA ILE A 138 -6.45 -13.62 20.74
C ILE A 138 -5.94 -15.02 21.07
N ASP A 139 -4.65 -15.26 20.86
CA ASP A 139 -4.00 -16.45 21.39
C ASP A 139 -3.95 -16.31 22.92
N HIS A 140 -4.86 -16.96 23.63
CA HIS A 140 -4.81 -17.05 25.08
C HIS A 140 -3.87 -18.18 25.49
N LYS A 141 -2.72 -17.84 26.09
CA LYS A 141 -1.82 -18.82 26.69
C LYS A 141 -2.38 -19.17 28.07
N ALA A 142 -2.63 -20.46 28.33
CA ALA A 142 -3.20 -20.90 29.62
C ALA A 142 -2.34 -20.39 30.80
N GLY A 143 -2.92 -19.50 31.62
CA GLY A 143 -2.25 -18.92 32.79
C GLY A 143 -2.37 -17.40 32.93
N ASP A 144 -2.79 -16.66 31.90
CA ASP A 144 -3.05 -15.22 32.02
C ASP A 144 -4.36 -14.99 32.79
N LYS A 145 -4.24 -14.67 34.08
CA LYS A 145 -5.30 -14.06 34.87
C LYS A 145 -5.17 -12.53 34.79
N LEU A 146 -6.31 -11.86 34.63
CA LEU A 146 -6.51 -10.41 34.71
C LEU A 146 -5.92 -9.82 36.00
#